data_AF-A0A176X8S8-F1
#
_entry.id   AF-A0A176X8S8-F1
#
_cell.length_a   1.000
_cell.length_b   1.000
_cell.length_c   1.000
_cell.angle_alpha   90.00
_cell.angle_beta   90.00
_cell.angle_gamma   90.00
#
_symmetry.space_group_name_H-M   'P 1'
#
loop_
_entity.id
_entity.type
_entity.pdbx_description
1 polymer ?
#
loop_
_entity_poly.entity_id
_entity_poly.type
_entity_poly.pdbx_seq_one_letter_code
_entity_poly.pdbx_strand_id
1 'polypeptide(L)'
;MPAPDKDKQSGLQDEVLAGKFVLGALPPENMAELTKRLKRDRQFAAMVRRWRENLAETDHREKAAVASLLQRNPLAEGLPFRGQPLRTGSLLGAMLVEIWNSVRFWRLLALTAMVWTAALLFTIA
;
A
#
# COMPACT_ATOMS: atom_id res chain seq x y z
N MET A 1 -11.00 -43.64 -0.10
CA MET A 1 -10.56 -42.23 -0.09
C MET A 1 -11.51 -41.45 0.82
N PRO A 2 -11.06 -40.94 1.98
CA PRO A 2 -11.92 -40.10 2.81
C PRO A 2 -12.16 -38.76 2.10
N ALA A 3 -13.40 -38.29 2.10
CA ALA A 3 -13.77 -37.00 1.53
C ALA A 3 -13.02 -35.87 2.24
N PRO A 4 -12.60 -34.80 1.53
CA PRO A 4 -11.88 -33.69 2.16
C PRO A 4 -12.77 -32.99 3.19
N ASP A 5 -12.16 -32.65 4.34
CA ASP A 5 -12.77 -31.90 5.44
C ASP A 5 -13.28 -30.53 4.96
N LYS A 6 -14.55 -30.45 4.55
CA LYS A 6 -15.21 -29.22 4.09
C LYS A 6 -15.18 -28.10 5.14
N ASP A 7 -15.13 -28.48 6.41
CA ASP A 7 -15.11 -27.54 7.53
C ASP A 7 -13.79 -26.75 7.60
N LYS A 8 -12.67 -27.39 7.24
CA LYS A 8 -11.34 -26.73 7.18
C LYS A 8 -11.27 -25.73 6.02
N GLN A 9 -11.81 -26.09 4.86
CA GLN A 9 -11.87 -25.18 3.71
C GLN A 9 -12.73 -23.95 4.00
N SER A 10 -13.83 -24.14 4.73
CA SER A 10 -14.73 -23.04 5.10
C SER A 10 -14.04 -22.07 6.08
N GLY A 11 -13.30 -22.58 7.06
CA GLY A 11 -12.51 -21.75 7.98
C GLY A 11 -11.39 -20.95 7.28
N LEU A 12 -10.70 -21.55 6.30
CA LEU A 12 -9.66 -20.88 5.51
C LEU A 12 -10.23 -19.73 4.66
N GLN A 13 -11.42 -19.91 4.09
CA GLN A 13 -12.09 -18.86 3.31
C GLN A 13 -12.48 -17.68 4.20
N ASP A 14 -13.00 -17.94 5.40
CA ASP A 14 -13.35 -16.88 6.36
C ASP A 14 -12.10 -16.14 6.87
N GLU A 15 -10.95 -16.80 7.02
CA GLU A 15 -9.70 -16.17 7.43
C GLU A 15 -9.16 -15.21 6.36
N VAL A 16 -9.24 -15.59 5.08
CA VAL A 16 -8.91 -14.71 3.95
C VAL A 16 -9.90 -13.54 3.84
N LEU A 17 -11.19 -13.80 4.07
CA LEU A 17 -12.23 -12.78 4.02
C LEU A 17 -12.04 -11.73 5.13
N ALA A 18 -11.69 -12.16 6.35
CA ALA A 18 -11.36 -11.28 7.45
C ALA A 18 -10.14 -10.40 7.15
N GLY A 19 -9.10 -10.95 6.52
CA GLY A 19 -7.92 -10.19 6.10
C GLY A 19 -8.28 -9.11 5.07
N LYS A 20 -9.02 -9.47 4.02
CA LYS A 20 -9.50 -8.51 3.01
C LYS A 20 -10.35 -7.40 3.62
N PHE A 21 -11.20 -7.74 4.58
CA PHE A 21 -12.06 -6.78 5.30
C PHE A 21 -11.22 -5.76 6.07
N VAL A 22 -10.21 -6.19 6.81
CA VAL A 22 -9.32 -5.29 7.57
C VAL A 22 -8.51 -4.38 6.64
N LEU A 23 -8.10 -4.89 5.48
CA LEU A 23 -7.36 -4.12 4.47
C LEU A 23 -8.25 -3.17 3.66
N GLY A 24 -9.58 -3.22 3.82
CA GLY A 24 -10.51 -2.41 3.03
C GLY A 24 -10.52 -2.75 1.54
N ALA A 25 -10.08 -3.96 1.17
CA ALA A 25 -9.94 -4.40 -0.21
C ALA A 25 -11.23 -4.99 -0.82
N LEU A 26 -12.36 -4.91 -0.10
CA LEU A 26 -13.66 -5.35 -0.60
C LEU A 26 -14.48 -4.19 -1.20
N PRO A 27 -15.37 -4.49 -2.15
CA PRO A 27 -16.40 -3.55 -2.60
C PRO A 27 -17.24 -3.02 -1.42
N PRO A 28 -17.77 -1.78 -1.50
CA PRO A 28 -18.47 -1.14 -0.39
C PRO A 28 -19.72 -1.91 0.06
N GLU A 29 -20.42 -2.57 -0.85
CA GLU A 29 -21.57 -3.44 -0.56
C GLU A 29 -21.18 -4.62 0.35
N ASN A 30 -20.06 -5.29 0.05
CA ASN A 30 -19.57 -6.43 0.82
C ASN A 30 -19.01 -5.99 2.18
N MET A 31 -18.41 -4.79 2.24
CA MET A 31 -17.97 -4.19 3.51
C MET A 31 -19.14 -3.94 4.46
N ALA A 32 -20.27 -3.43 3.95
CA ALA A 32 -21.46 -3.17 4.76
C ALA A 32 -22.08 -4.48 5.30
N GLU A 33 -22.13 -5.52 4.48
CA GLU A 33 -22.61 -6.84 4.89
C GLU A 33 -21.72 -7.49 5.95
N LEU A 34 -20.39 -7.48 5.74
CA LEU A 34 -19.44 -8.02 6.72
C LEU A 34 -19.44 -7.23 8.02
N THR A 35 -19.68 -5.92 7.98
CA THR A 35 -19.84 -5.10 9.19
C THR A 35 -21.06 -5.52 10.00
N LYS A 36 -22.15 -5.93 9.35
CA LYS A 36 -23.32 -6.51 10.03
C LYS A 36 -22.99 -7.90 10.58
N ARG A 37 -22.32 -8.74 9.79
CA ARG A 37 -21.87 -10.10 10.20
C ARG A 37 -20.96 -10.03 11.43
N LEU A 38 -20.04 -9.07 11.46
CA LEU A 38 -19.09 -8.85 12.56
C LEU A 38 -19.79 -8.69 13.93
N LYS A 39 -20.98 -8.08 13.97
CA LYS A 39 -21.74 -7.89 15.21
C LYS A 39 -22.38 -9.18 15.73
N ARG A 40 -22.62 -10.15 14.84
CA ARG A 40 -23.35 -11.39 15.13
C ARG A 40 -22.43 -12.60 15.25
N ASP A 41 -21.33 -12.62 14.49
CA ASP A 41 -20.38 -13.72 14.39
C ASP A 41 -19.12 -13.44 15.22
N ARG A 42 -19.05 -14.04 16.41
CA ARG A 42 -17.91 -13.87 17.31
C ARG A 42 -16.62 -14.50 16.77
N GLN A 43 -16.70 -15.57 15.97
CA GLN A 43 -15.52 -16.21 15.42
C GLN A 43 -14.90 -15.33 14.33
N PHE A 44 -15.72 -14.81 13.42
CA PHE A 44 -15.28 -13.83 12.44
C PHE A 44 -14.70 -12.57 13.11
N ALA A 45 -15.34 -12.08 14.18
CA ALA A 45 -14.82 -10.94 14.95
C ALA A 45 -13.45 -11.20 15.58
N ALA A 46 -13.21 -12.40 16.10
CA ALA A 46 -11.90 -12.80 16.63
C ALA A 46 -10.83 -12.83 15.52
N MET A 47 -11.16 -13.36 14.33
CA MET A 47 -10.25 -13.36 13.17
C MET A 47 -9.90 -11.92 12.73
N VAL A 48 -10.89 -11.04 12.62
CA VAL A 48 -10.69 -9.62 12.29
C VAL A 48 -9.80 -8.93 13.33
N ARG A 49 -10.00 -9.22 14.62
CA ARG A 49 -9.14 -8.67 15.69
C ARG A 49 -7.69 -9.12 15.56
N ARG A 50 -7.46 -10.42 15.35
CA ARG A 50 -6.11 -10.98 15.13
C ARG A 50 -5.43 -10.36 13.91
N TRP A 51 -6.15 -10.17 12.81
CA TRP A 51 -5.61 -9.48 11.63
C TRP A 51 -5.23 -8.03 11.93
N ARG A 52 -6.06 -7.28 12.66
CA ARG A 52 -5.75 -5.90 13.08
C ARG A 52 -4.53 -5.84 14.00
N GLU A 53 -4.44 -6.74 14.97
CA GLU A 53 -3.31 -6.84 15.91
C GLU A 53 -2.01 -7.17 15.14
N ASN A 54 -2.02 -8.14 14.23
CA ASN A 54 -0.86 -8.51 13.41
C ASN A 54 -0.39 -7.36 12.50
N LEU A 55 -1.34 -6.64 11.87
CA LEU A 55 -1.02 -5.49 11.02
C LEU A 55 -0.48 -4.32 11.83
N ALA A 56 -1.01 -4.10 13.04
CA ALA A 56 -0.48 -3.08 13.95
C ALA A 56 0.96 -3.41 14.35
N GLU A 57 1.26 -4.65 14.73
CA GLU A 57 2.62 -5.09 15.06
C GLU A 57 3.59 -4.89 13.89
N THR A 58 3.15 -5.20 12.67
CA THR A 58 3.94 -5.01 11.44
C THR A 58 4.25 -3.54 11.20
N ASP A 59 3.24 -2.66 11.29
CA ASP A 59 3.41 -1.21 11.16
C ASP A 59 4.33 -0.62 12.26
N HIS A 60 4.22 -1.12 13.50
CA HIS A 60 5.12 -0.71 14.58
C HIS A 60 6.56 -1.13 14.33
N ARG A 61 6.79 -2.35 13.83
CA ARG A 61 8.14 -2.83 13.47
C ARG A 61 8.74 -2.06 12.31
N GLU A 62 7.95 -1.75 11.28
CA GLU A 62 8.41 -0.93 10.15
C GLU A 62 8.79 0.47 10.62
N LYS A 63 7.95 1.11 11.43
CA LYS A 63 8.25 2.43 12.02
C LYS A 63 9.49 2.39 12.90
N ALA A 64 9.66 1.35 13.71
CA ALA A 64 10.86 1.18 14.55
C ALA A 64 12.13 0.94 13.71
N ALA A 65 12.04 0.20 12.61
CA ALA A 65 13.14 0.00 11.67
C ALA A 65 13.50 1.30 10.94
N VAL A 66 12.51 2.10 10.55
CA VAL A 66 12.76 3.43 9.97
C VAL A 66 13.35 4.38 11.01
N ALA A 67 12.87 4.35 12.25
CA ALA A 67 13.39 5.15 13.35
C ALA A 67 14.84 4.80 13.70
N SER A 68 15.22 3.51 13.69
CA SER A 68 16.60 3.10 13.94
C SER A 68 17.55 3.53 12.81
N LEU A 69 17.07 3.53 11.56
CA LEU A 69 17.81 4.10 10.42
C LEU A 69 17.97 5.62 10.54
N LEU A 70 16.98 6.33 11.09
CA LEU A 70 17.04 7.76 11.34
C LEU A 70 17.96 8.11 12.52
N GLN A 71 17.93 7.34 13.61
CA GLN A 71 18.84 7.51 14.77
C GLN A 71 20.31 7.28 14.41
N ARG A 72 20.59 6.45 13.41
CA ARG A 72 21.95 6.31 12.86
C ARG A 72 22.46 7.60 12.18
N ASN A 73 21.59 8.59 11.98
CA ASN A 73 21.89 9.91 11.44
C ASN A 73 21.65 10.99 12.52
N PRO A 74 22.65 11.32 13.36
CA PRO A 74 22.52 12.21 14.52
C PRO A 74 22.33 13.71 14.19
N LEU A 75 21.80 14.04 13.00
CA LEU A 75 21.54 15.41 12.55
C LEU A 75 20.04 15.75 12.48
N ALA A 76 19.16 14.83 12.88
CA ALA A 76 17.71 14.94 12.70
C ALA A 76 16.92 15.30 13.98
N GLU A 77 17.58 15.80 15.02
CA GLU A 77 16.98 16.02 16.35
C GLU A 77 16.03 17.24 16.49
N GLY A 78 15.62 17.90 15.41
CA GLY A 78 14.90 19.15 15.57
C GLY A 78 13.97 19.53 14.45
N LEU A 79 12.85 18.82 14.25
CA LEU A 79 11.72 19.42 13.53
C LEU A 79 10.36 19.03 14.14
N PRO A 80 9.53 20.03 14.53
CA PRO A 80 8.17 19.80 14.96
C PRO A 80 7.30 19.44 13.75
N PHE A 81 6.44 18.47 13.99
CA PHE A 81 5.47 17.88 13.08
C PHE A 81 4.63 18.95 12.34
N ARG A 82 4.95 19.24 11.08
CA ARG A 82 4.00 19.83 10.11
C ARG A 82 4.39 19.51 8.66
N GLY A 83 3.83 18.41 8.14
CA GLY A 83 3.57 18.18 6.72
C GLY A 83 4.72 18.41 5.73
N GLN A 84 5.86 17.72 5.85
CA GLN A 84 6.95 17.85 4.88
C GLN A 84 7.17 16.56 4.06
N PRO A 85 7.26 16.69 2.72
CA PRO A 85 7.48 15.56 1.83
C PRO A 85 8.89 14.98 2.02
N LEU A 86 8.97 13.69 1.70
CA LEU A 86 10.12 12.81 1.74
C LEU A 86 11.51 13.48 1.66
N ARG A 87 12.32 13.13 2.66
CA ARG A 87 13.73 12.71 2.55
C ARG A 87 14.67 13.64 1.77
N THR A 88 15.48 14.36 2.54
CA THR A 88 16.83 14.77 2.13
C THR A 88 17.72 13.54 1.94
N GLY A 89 17.57 12.87 0.80
CA GLY A 89 18.47 11.80 0.35
C GLY A 89 19.16 12.25 -0.91
N SER A 90 20.37 12.81 -0.78
CA SER A 90 21.21 13.36 -1.86
C SER A 90 20.56 14.52 -2.63
N LEU A 91 21.34 15.54 -3.01
CA LEU A 91 20.87 16.63 -3.89
C LEU A 91 20.15 16.08 -5.14
N LEU A 92 20.61 14.92 -5.61
CA LEU A 92 20.01 14.16 -6.70
C LEU A 92 18.59 13.67 -6.38
N GLY A 93 18.31 13.19 -5.18
CA GLY A 93 16.98 12.69 -4.80
C GLY A 93 15.93 13.79 -4.73
N ALA A 94 16.30 14.97 -4.23
CA ALA A 94 15.43 16.14 -4.23
C ALA A 94 15.10 16.59 -5.66
N MET A 95 16.10 16.68 -6.53
CA MET A 95 15.91 17.00 -7.95
C MET A 95 15.04 15.96 -8.67
N LEU A 96 15.26 14.67 -8.41
CA LEU A 96 14.47 13.57 -8.98
C LEU A 96 13.01 13.65 -8.56
N VAL A 97 12.72 13.94 -7.29
CA VAL A 97 11.34 14.10 -6.80
C VAL A 97 10.66 15.30 -7.46
N GLU A 98 11.37 16.42 -7.62
CA GLU A 98 10.82 17.62 -8.26
C GLU A 98 10.54 17.42 -9.75
N ILE A 99 11.43 16.72 -10.46
CA ILE A 99 11.21 16.31 -11.86
C ILE A 99 10.04 15.33 -11.96
N TRP A 100 9.98 14.36 -11.06
CA TRP A 100 8.94 13.34 -11.02
C TRP A 100 7.55 13.94 -10.74
N ASN A 101 7.45 14.95 -9.89
CA ASN A 101 6.20 15.64 -9.58
C ASN A 101 5.80 16.69 -10.64
N SER A 102 6.63 16.93 -11.65
CA SER A 102 6.37 17.94 -12.67
C SER A 102 5.46 17.40 -13.78
N VAL A 103 4.18 17.81 -13.75
CA VAL A 103 3.21 17.47 -14.81
C VAL A 103 3.67 17.95 -16.20
N ARG A 104 4.36 19.10 -16.25
CA ARG A 104 4.89 19.65 -17.51
C ARG A 104 5.97 18.76 -18.12
N PHE A 105 6.85 18.22 -17.28
CA PHE A 105 7.90 17.29 -17.71
C PHE A 105 7.28 16.05 -18.38
N TRP A 106 6.30 15.41 -17.72
CA TRP A 106 5.62 14.24 -18.27
C TRP A 106 4.85 14.52 -19.56
N ARG A 107 4.23 15.70 -19.68
CA ARG A 107 3.54 16.11 -20.92
C ARG A 107 4.50 16.25 -22.08
N LEU A 108 5.65 16.90 -21.86
CA LEU A 108 6.65 17.06 -22.91
C LEU A 108 7.26 15.72 -23.31
N LEU A 109 7.58 14.87 -22.32
CA LEU A 109 8.09 13.52 -22.56
C LEU A 109 7.10 12.65 -23.37
N ALA A 110 5.80 12.75 -23.08
CA ALA A 110 4.77 12.04 -23.84
C ALA A 110 4.65 12.57 -25.27
N LEU A 111 4.69 13.90 -25.45
CA LEU A 111 4.62 14.52 -26.78
C LEU A 111 5.84 14.16 -27.63
N THR A 112 7.05 14.19 -27.07
CA THR A 112 8.25 13.78 -27.81
C THR A 112 8.17 12.30 -28.18
N ALA A 113 7.75 11.42 -27.27
CA ALA A 113 7.53 10.02 -27.58
C ALA A 113 6.53 9.84 -28.73
N MET A 114 5.43 10.61 -28.74
CA MET A 114 4.40 10.56 -29.80
C MET A 114 4.91 11.06 -31.15
N VAL A 115 5.75 12.10 -31.16
CA VAL A 115 6.40 12.59 -32.39
C VAL A 115 7.41 11.56 -32.92
N TRP A 116 8.19 10.96 -32.02
CA TRP A 116 9.15 9.92 -32.36
C TRP A 116 8.48 8.68 -32.95
N THR A 117 7.36 8.23 -32.36
CA THR A 117 6.61 7.10 -32.91
C THR A 117 6.01 7.44 -34.27
N ALA A 118 5.45 8.64 -34.45
CA ALA A 118 4.94 9.08 -35.75
C ALA A 118 6.04 9.15 -36.81
N ALA A 119 7.23 9.64 -36.45
CA ALA A 119 8.38 9.67 -37.35
C ALA A 119 8.84 8.26 -37.74
N LEU A 120 8.92 7.34 -36.78
CA LEU A 120 9.27 5.94 -37.07
C LEU A 120 8.24 5.28 -37.99
N LEU A 121 6.95 5.47 -37.72
CA LEU A 121 5.89 4.96 -38.60
C LEU A 121 5.99 5.55 -40.01
N PHE A 122 6.31 6.82 -40.14
CA PHE A 122 6.49 7.48 -41.44
C PHE A 122 7.75 7.03 -42.18
N THR A 123 8.82 6.65 -41.46
CA THR A 123 10.03 6.08 -42.09
C THR A 123 9.89 4.62 -42.49
N ILE A 124 8.90 3.90 -41.93
CA ILE A 124 8.63 2.49 -42.21
C ILE A 124 7.55 2.33 -43.29
N ALA A 125 6.67 3.33 -43.46
CA ALA A 125 5.64 3.40 -44.50
C ALA A 125 6.21 3.85 -45.85
#